data_AF-A0A820AZH9-F1
#
_entry.id   AF-A0A820AZH9-F1
#
_cell.length_a   1.000
_cell.length_b   1.000
_cell.length_c   1.000
_cell.angle_alpha   90.00
_cell.angle_beta   90.00
_cell.angle_gamma   90.00
#
_symmetry.space_group_name_H-M   'P 1'
#
loop_
_entity.id
_entity.type
_entity.pdbx_description
1 polymer ?
#
loop_
_entity_poly.entity_id
_entity_poly.type
_entity_poly.pdbx_seq_one_letter_code
_entity_poly.pdbx_strand_id
1 'polypeptide(L)' 'DDDNDAETKNSQYSTLIVTKGDSAKVFAVVDLGLIDRDRYDVYPLKENSEDSQLVKTLALNYGEKYANRSDLSKLHYRK' A
#
# COMPACT_ATOMS: atom_id res chain seq x y z
N ASP A 1 9.44 5.78 -9.06
CA ASP A 1 8.22 6.25 -9.75
C ASP A 1 7.06 6.12 -8.79
N ASP A 2 7.24 6.78 -7.65
CA ASP A 2 6.29 6.84 -6.55
C ASP A 2 5.29 7.96 -6.80
N ASP A 3 4.09 7.73 -6.30
CA ASP A 3 3.04 8.70 -5.98
C ASP A 3 2.30 9.36 -7.14
N ASN A 4 1.01 9.03 -7.21
CA ASN A 4 0.04 10.07 -7.53
C ASN A 4 -1.30 9.97 -6.78
N ASP A 5 -1.70 8.79 -6.28
CA ASP A 5 -3.04 8.62 -5.69
C ASP A 5 -3.09 8.18 -4.21
N ALA A 6 -1.98 7.73 -3.61
CA ALA A 6 -1.96 7.24 -2.23
C ALA A 6 -2.21 8.35 -1.18
N GLU A 7 -1.73 9.57 -1.42
CA GLU A 7 -1.91 10.71 -0.50
C GLU A 7 -3.04 11.67 -0.91
N THR A 8 -3.76 11.41 -2.00
CA THR A 8 -4.83 12.29 -2.50
C THR A 8 -6.23 11.77 -2.13
N LYS A 9 -7.29 12.50 -2.51
CA LYS A 9 -8.69 12.07 -2.29
C LYS A 9 -9.02 10.70 -2.92
N ASN A 10 -8.15 10.20 -3.78
CA ASN A 10 -8.27 8.92 -4.47
C ASN A 10 -7.69 7.74 -3.70
N SER A 11 -7.11 7.92 -2.50
CA SER A 11 -6.59 6.83 -1.66
C SER A 11 -7.59 5.71 -1.39
N GLN A 12 -8.89 5.99 -1.56
CA GLN A 12 -9.97 5.01 -1.50
C GLN A 12 -9.99 3.97 -2.63
N TYR A 13 -9.32 4.27 -3.73
CA TYR A 13 -9.19 3.41 -4.90
C TYR A 13 -7.81 2.76 -4.99
N SER A 14 -6.83 3.27 -4.24
CA SER A 14 -5.48 2.73 -4.17
C SER A 14 -5.42 1.47 -3.29
N THR A 15 -4.76 0.44 -3.81
CA THR A 15 -4.56 -0.87 -3.16
C THR A 15 -3.06 -1.12 -3.02
N LEU A 16 -2.60 -1.46 -1.80
CA LEU A 16 -1.19 -1.78 -1.56
C LEU A 16 -0.98 -3.29 -1.63
N ILE A 17 -0.17 -3.75 -2.58
CA ILE A 17 0.22 -5.15 -2.71
C ILE A 17 1.55 -5.33 -2.01
N VAL A 18 1.52 -6.06 -0.92
CA VAL A 18 2.71 -6.37 -0.13
C VAL A 18 3.28 -7.72 -0.59
N THR A 19 4.52 -7.72 -1.07
CA THR A 19 5.19 -8.92 -1.59
C THR A 19 6.35 -9.33 -0.70
N LYS A 20 6.52 -10.62 -0.43
CA LYS A 20 7.70 -11.10 0.30
C LYS A 20 8.88 -11.31 -0.67
N GLY A 21 9.85 -10.41 -0.62
CA GLY A 21 11.03 -10.38 -1.47
C GLY A 21 10.86 -9.63 -2.79
N ASP A 22 11.98 -9.17 -3.36
CA ASP A 22 12.01 -8.38 -4.60
C ASP A 22 11.59 -9.19 -5.84
N SER A 23 11.79 -10.51 -5.82
CA SER A 23 11.35 -11.40 -6.91
C SER A 23 9.82 -11.40 -7.03
N ALA A 24 9.11 -11.47 -5.91
CA ALA A 24 7.65 -11.41 -5.89
C ALA A 24 7.13 -10.03 -6.30
N LYS A 25 7.85 -8.94 -5.96
CA LYS A 25 7.54 -7.59 -6.45
C LYS A 25 7.59 -7.53 -7.97
N VAL A 26 8.70 -7.99 -8.57
CA VAL A 26 8.87 -7.95 -10.02
C VAL A 26 7.77 -8.73 -10.72
N PHE A 27 7.43 -9.91 -10.20
CA PHE A 27 6.32 -10.72 -10.73
C PHE A 27 4.98 -9.95 -10.70
N ALA A 28 4.63 -9.37 -9.55
CA ALA A 28 3.40 -8.59 -9.42
C ALA A 28 3.38 -7.35 -10.33
N VAL A 29 4.49 -6.62 -10.46
CA VAL A 29 4.60 -5.44 -11.33
C VAL A 29 4.46 -5.78 -12.82
N VAL A 30 4.94 -6.95 -13.24
CA VAL A 30 4.77 -7.44 -14.62
C VAL A 30 3.31 -7.75 -14.90
N ASP A 31 2.64 -8.48 -14.01
CA ASP A 31 1.24 -8.86 -14.18
C ASP A 31 0.29 -7.64 -14.10
N LEU A 32 0.56 -6.71 -13.19
CA LEU A 32 -0.27 -5.51 -12.98
C LEU A 32 -0.01 -4.41 -14.00
N GLY A 33 1.13 -4.44 -14.69
CA GLY A 33 1.51 -3.43 -15.68
C GLY A 33 0.57 -3.32 -16.88
N LEU A 34 -0.31 -4.31 -17.08
CA LEU A 34 -1.31 -4.33 -18.14
C LEU A 34 -2.67 -3.75 -17.74
N ILE A 35 -2.95 -3.58 -16.45
CA ILE A 35 -4.32 -3.34 -15.96
C ILE A 35 -4.51 -1.91 -15.43
N ASP A 36 -3.78 -1.49 -14.41
CA ASP A 36 -3.98 -0.14 -13.83
C ASP A 36 -2.85 0.23 -12.84
N ARG A 37 -1.74 0.76 -13.36
CA ARG A 37 -0.59 1.13 -12.49
C ARG A 37 -0.88 2.29 -11.55
N ASP A 38 -1.91 3.09 -11.85
CA ASP A 38 -2.26 4.27 -11.05
C ASP A 38 -2.99 3.90 -9.75
N ARG A 39 -3.52 2.68 -9.64
CA ARG A 39 -4.30 2.21 -8.47
C ARG A 39 -3.62 1.16 -7.62
N TYR A 40 -2.57 0.53 -8.11
CA TYR A 40 -1.92 -0.60 -7.44
C TYR A 40 -0.44 -0.33 -7.21
N ASP A 41 -0.08 -0.14 -5.95
CA ASP A 41 1.31 0.00 -5.54
C ASP A 41 1.84 -1.32 -5.00
N VAL A 42 3.08 -1.68 -5.37
CA VAL A 42 3.70 -2.95 -4.98
C VAL A 42 4.88 -2.69 -4.07
N TYR A 43 4.76 -3.07 -2.80
CA TYR A 43 5.77 -2.88 -1.77
C TYR A 43 6.45 -4.20 -1.38
N PRO A 44 7.77 -4.34 -1.58
CA PRO A 44 8.51 -5.52 -1.15
C PRO A 44 8.83 -5.47 0.35
N LEU A 45 8.33 -6.46 1.10
CA LEU A 45 8.88 -6.81 2.40
C LEU A 45 10.12 -7.68 2.24
N LYS A 46 11.16 -7.35 3.00
CA LYS A 46 12.31 -8.24 3.12
C LYS A 46 11.92 -9.40 4.05
N GLU A 47 12.45 -10.59 3.80
CA GLU A 47 12.09 -11.77 4.61
C GLU A 47 12.38 -11.61 6.12
N ASN A 48 13.25 -10.66 6.47
CA ASN A 48 13.65 -10.34 7.83
C ASN A 48 13.34 -8.87 8.23
N SER A 49 12.56 -8.12 7.46
CA SER A 49 12.19 -6.74 7.84
C SER A 49 11.05 -6.75 8.85
N GLU A 50 11.18 -5.92 9.88
CA GLU A 50 10.15 -5.71 10.90
C GLU A 50 8.91 -5.02 10.31
N ASP A 51 7.73 -5.37 10.82
CA ASP A 51 6.42 -4.83 10.45
C ASP A 51 6.32 -3.29 10.60
N SER A 52 7.29 -2.66 11.27
CA SER A 52 7.40 -1.21 11.43
C SER A 52 7.42 -0.44 10.10
N GLN A 53 7.94 -1.06 9.04
CA GLN A 53 7.94 -0.42 7.72
C GLN A 53 6.52 -0.31 7.12
N LEU A 54 5.70 -1.35 7.29
CA LEU A 54 4.29 -1.33 6.84
C LEU A 54 3.47 -0.29 7.57
N VAL A 55 3.71 -0.13 8.87
CA VAL A 55 3.02 0.87 9.70
C VAL A 55 3.24 2.28 9.14
N LYS A 56 4.46 2.58 8.72
CA LYS A 56 4.79 3.88 8.08
C LYS A 56 4.17 4.00 6.69
N THR A 57 4.29 2.97 5.85
CA THR A 57 3.75 2.98 4.48
C THR A 57 2.22 3.12 4.46
N LEU A 58 1.52 2.50 5.40
CA LEU A 58 0.06 2.55 5.50
C LEU A 58 -0.46 3.74 6.33
N ALA A 59 0.43 4.52 6.95
CA ALA A 59 0.09 5.56 7.92
C ALA A 59 -0.77 5.06 9.10
N LEU A 60 -0.44 3.87 9.62
CA LEU A 60 -1.14 3.27 10.76
C LEU A 60 -0.64 3.88 12.08
N ASN A 61 -1.59 4.21 12.95
CA ASN A 61 -1.35 4.61 14.33
C ASN A 61 -1.72 3.46 15.26
N TYR A 62 -0.75 2.97 16.03
CA TYR A 62 -1.03 1.96 17.05
C TYR A 62 -2.02 2.50 18.09
N GLY A 63 -3.06 1.71 18.37
CA GLY A 63 -4.09 2.06 19.35
C GLY A 63 -5.28 2.84 18.79
N GLU A 64 -5.24 3.31 17.53
CA GLU A 64 -6.42 3.84 16.85
C GLU A 64 -7.29 2.70 16.27
N LYS A 65 -8.62 2.86 16.37
CA LYS A 65 -9.58 1.96 15.73
C LYS A 65 -10.09 2.61 14.44
N TYR A 66 -9.83 1.96 13.31
CA TYR A 66 -10.27 2.40 11.99
C TYR A 66 -11.65 1.84 11.64
N ALA A 67 -12.68 2.21 12.40
CA ALA A 67 -14.02 1.64 12.24
C ALA A 67 -14.90 2.41 11.24
N ASN A 68 -14.68 3.73 11.10
CA ASN A 68 -15.52 4.58 10.27
C ASN A 68 -14.80 5.05 9.01
N ARG A 69 -15.57 5.45 8.00
CA ARG A 69 -15.03 5.97 6.73
C ARG A 69 -14.14 7.21 6.93
N SER A 70 -14.42 8.01 7.96
CA SER A 70 -13.60 9.17 8.35
C SER A 70 -12.27 8.78 8.99
N ASP A 71 -12.19 7.60 9.61
CA ASP A 71 -10.93 7.09 10.16
C ASP A 71 -10.08 6.52 9.02
N LEU A 72 -10.71 5.80 8.10
CA LEU A 72 -10.07 5.24 6.90
C LEU A 72 -9.54 6.31 5.94
N SER A 73 -10.04 7.54 5.99
CA SER A 73 -9.46 8.64 5.20
C SER A 73 -8.09 9.10 5.68
N LYS A 74 -7.64 8.68 6.87
CA LYS A 74 -6.29 8.94 7.39
C LYS A 74 -5.24 7.97 6.82
N LEU A 75 -5.66 6.87 6.21
CA LEU A 75 -4.76 5.85 5.65
C LEU A 75 -4.39 6.19 4.21
N HIS A 76 -3.15 5.87 3.83
CA HIS A 76 -2.65 6.06 2.46
C HIS A 76 -3.24 5.03 1.48
N TYR A 77 -3.59 3.84 1.99
CA TYR A 77 -4.22 2.78 1.20
C TYR A 77 -5.42 2.24 1.96
N ARG A 78 -6.48 1.90 1.23
CA ARG A 78 -7.73 1.38 1.83
C ARG A 78 -8.02 -0.08 1.53
N LYS A 79 -7.16 -0.73 0.74
CA LYS A 79 -7.24 -2.16 0.40
C LYS A 79 -5.85 -2.79 0.35
#